data_AF-A0A183K8P0-F1
#
_entry.id   AF-A0A183K8P0-F1
#
_cell.length_a   1.000
_cell.length_b   1.000
_cell.length_c   1.000
_cell.angle_alpha   90.00
_cell.angle_beta   90.00
_cell.angle_gamma   90.00
#
_symmetry.space_group_name_H-M   'P 1'
#
loop_
_entity.id
_entity.type
_entity.pdbx_description
1 polymer ?
#
loop_
_entity_poly.entity_id
_entity_poly.type
_entity_poly.pdbx_seq_one_letter_code
_entity_poly.pdbx_strand_id
1 'polypeptide(L)'
;LKIVHFNYTDKFVLIFSKVFIRTRKNVIIEVNPKTRIPRTFDRFCGLMVQLLHKLSIHAEGGNREKLLKIVKNPVTRHFPIGAPVITMSFSSKEQIKPIQLAEETQKPNPQSVVIVIGALAHGSVVDTCKEFTQRTVSISNFPLSAAQTCARICTAFEEVWCVEDILSGVKTQIET
;
A
#
# COMPACT_ATOMS: atom_id res chain seq x y z
N LEU A 1 10.24 2.99 -1.62
CA LEU A 1 9.14 2.94 -0.63
C LEU A 1 7.84 2.63 -1.36
N LYS A 2 7.14 1.57 -0.99
CA LYS A 2 5.75 1.36 -1.43
C LYS A 2 4.87 1.72 -0.23
N ILE A 3 4.07 2.76 -0.37
CA ILE A 3 3.09 3.14 0.64
C ILE A 3 1.74 2.61 0.17
N VAL A 4 1.14 1.74 0.96
CA VAL A 4 -0.17 1.15 0.68
C VAL A 4 -1.17 1.76 1.66
N HIS A 5 -2.17 2.44 1.12
CA HIS A 5 -3.31 2.95 1.89
C HIS A 5 -4.49 1.98 1.81
N PHE A 6 -5.01 1.68 2.98
CA PHE A 6 -6.20 0.85 3.19
C PHE A 6 -7.34 1.79 3.62
N ASN A 7 -8.43 1.83 2.84
CA ASN A 7 -9.68 2.53 3.20
C ASN A 7 -10.85 1.56 3.06
N TYR A 8 -11.80 1.64 3.99
CA TYR A 8 -13.07 0.93 3.95
C TYR A 8 -14.09 1.76 3.16
N THR A 9 -14.46 1.32 1.96
CA THR A 9 -15.64 1.82 1.27
C THR A 9 -16.24 0.71 0.40
N ASP A 10 -17.54 0.49 0.62
CA ASP A 10 -18.38 -0.52 -0.03
C ASP A 10 -18.36 -0.45 -1.56
N LYS A 11 -18.44 -1.65 -2.16
CA LYS A 11 -18.64 -2.01 -3.58
C LYS A 11 -17.37 -2.38 -4.35
N PHE A 12 -17.19 -3.69 -4.47
CA PHE A 12 -16.61 -4.44 -5.59
C PHE A 12 -15.21 -4.04 -6.12
N VAL A 13 -14.26 -4.95 -5.89
CA VAL A 13 -13.01 -5.22 -6.62
C VAL A 13 -11.81 -4.29 -6.32
N LEU A 14 -10.83 -4.88 -5.63
CA LEU A 14 -9.47 -4.41 -5.27
C LEU A 14 -9.38 -3.45 -4.07
N ILE A 15 -9.06 -4.04 -2.93
CA ILE A 15 -8.87 -3.43 -1.63
C ILE A 15 -7.51 -2.69 -1.55
N PHE A 16 -7.30 -1.64 -2.34
CA PHE A 16 -6.11 -0.80 -2.22
C PHE A 16 -6.48 0.62 -2.58
N SER A 17 -6.82 1.43 -1.58
CA SER A 17 -7.38 2.74 -1.87
C SER A 17 -6.39 3.65 -2.57
N LYS A 18 -5.08 3.60 -2.25
CA LYS A 18 -4.01 4.27 -3.01
C LYS A 18 -2.65 3.60 -2.83
N VAL A 19 -1.87 3.51 -3.91
CA VAL A 19 -0.47 3.07 -3.86
C VAL A 19 0.43 4.24 -4.25
N PHE A 20 1.40 4.56 -3.37
CA PHE A 20 2.45 5.51 -3.67
C PHE A 20 3.81 4.82 -3.76
N ILE A 21 4.63 5.25 -4.71
CA ILE A 21 6.00 4.79 -4.89
C ILE A 21 6.92 5.98 -4.70
N ARG A 22 7.75 5.93 -3.65
CA ARG A 22 8.85 6.89 -3.46
C ARG A 22 10.16 6.26 -3.92
N THR A 23 10.81 6.92 -4.87
CA THR A 23 12.13 6.54 -5.41
C THR A 23 13.26 7.08 -4.53
N ARG A 24 14.49 6.57 -4.74
CA ARG A 24 15.69 7.09 -4.05
C ARG A 24 15.99 8.55 -4.38
N LYS A 25 15.62 9.03 -5.57
CA LYS A 25 15.75 10.44 -5.99
C LYS A 25 14.62 11.34 -5.48
N ASN A 26 13.89 10.90 -4.45
CA ASN A 26 12.79 11.63 -3.83
C ASN A 26 11.63 11.99 -4.79
N VAL A 27 11.47 11.25 -5.89
CA VAL A 27 10.29 11.36 -6.76
C VAL A 27 9.18 10.47 -6.18
N ILE A 28 7.98 11.02 -6.01
CA ILE A 28 6.80 10.29 -5.56
C ILE A 28 5.87 10.08 -6.75
N ILE A 29 5.48 8.84 -6.96
CA ILE A 29 4.55 8.41 -7.99
C ILE A 29 3.28 7.94 -7.30
N GLU A 30 2.14 8.51 -7.66
CA GLU A 30 0.81 8.03 -7.31
C GLU A 30 0.33 7.06 -8.39
N VAL A 31 -0.14 5.89 -7.97
CA VAL A 31 -0.68 4.85 -8.84
C VAL A 31 -2.18 4.74 -8.61
N ASN A 32 -2.95 4.99 -9.66
CA ASN A 32 -4.39 4.78 -9.68
C ASN A 32 -4.67 3.25 -9.64
N PRO A 33 -5.58 2.76 -8.79
CA PRO A 33 -5.94 1.34 -8.72
C PRO A 33 -6.40 0.72 -10.05
N LYS A 34 -6.95 1.53 -10.97
CA LYS A 34 -7.35 1.09 -12.32
C LYS A 34 -6.14 0.78 -13.23
N THR A 35 -4.93 1.15 -12.82
CA THR A 35 -3.71 0.96 -13.62
C THR A 35 -3.36 -0.52 -13.72
N ARG A 36 -3.38 -1.07 -14.94
CA ARG A 36 -2.83 -2.40 -15.21
C ARG A 36 -1.32 -2.29 -15.42
N ILE A 37 -0.54 -2.66 -14.42
CA ILE A 37 0.92 -2.64 -14.50
C ILE A 37 1.40 -3.72 -15.48
N PRO A 38 2.25 -3.38 -16.47
CA PRO A 38 2.82 -4.35 -17.40
C PRO A 38 3.52 -5.51 -16.66
N ARG A 39 3.26 -6.74 -17.10
CA ARG A 39 3.78 -7.96 -16.46
C ARG A 39 5.23 -8.28 -16.83
N THR A 40 5.73 -7.74 -17.95
CA THR A 40 7.12 -7.92 -18.38
C THR A 40 7.96 -6.72 -17.95
N PHE A 41 9.20 -6.99 -17.55
CA PHE A 41 10.11 -5.97 -17.04
C PHE A 41 10.39 -4.87 -18.07
N ASP A 42 10.65 -5.22 -19.34
CA ASP A 42 11.00 -4.23 -20.37
C ASP A 42 9.87 -3.22 -20.64
N ARG A 43 8.62 -3.71 -20.66
CA ARG A 43 7.44 -2.84 -20.79
C ARG A 43 7.23 -1.97 -19.57
N PHE A 44 7.48 -2.51 -18.37
CA PHE A 44 7.44 -1.74 -17.14
C PHE A 44 8.48 -0.62 -17.15
N CYS A 45 9.71 -0.90 -17.60
CA CYS A 45 10.77 0.09 -17.76
C CYS A 45 10.36 1.19 -18.74
N GLY A 46 9.84 0.83 -19.92
CA GLY A 46 9.32 1.80 -20.89
C GLY A 46 8.23 2.71 -20.30
N LEU A 47 7.30 2.13 -19.54
CA LEU A 47 6.24 2.88 -18.85
C LEU A 47 6.82 3.86 -17.82
N MET A 48 7.81 3.45 -17.04
CA MET A 48 8.45 4.31 -16.02
C MET A 48 9.26 5.45 -16.66
N VAL A 49 9.96 5.19 -17.77
CA VAL A 49 10.66 6.23 -18.54
C VAL A 49 9.67 7.25 -19.10
N GLN A 50 8.57 6.78 -19.68
CA GLN A 50 7.50 7.66 -20.17
C GLN A 50 6.90 8.51 -19.04
N LEU A 51 6.69 7.91 -17.85
CA LEU A 51 6.18 8.62 -16.69
C LEU A 51 7.12 9.75 -16.25
N LEU A 52 8.43 9.51 -16.24
CA LEU A 52 9.42 10.52 -15.86
C LEU A 52 9.52 11.66 -16.89
N HIS A 53 9.36 11.36 -18.19
CA HIS A 53 9.36 12.38 -19.24
C HIS A 53 8.07 13.21 -19.27
N LYS A 54 6.90 12.57 -19.14
CA LYS A 54 5.59 13.23 -19.28
C LYS A 54 4.97 13.67 -17.96
N LEU A 55 5.58 13.31 -16.83
CA LEU A 55 5.10 13.51 -15.45
C LEU A 55 3.76 12.84 -15.10
N SER A 56 3.03 12.36 -16.10
CA SER A 56 1.74 11.67 -15.97
C SER A 56 1.47 10.76 -17.17
N ILE A 57 0.67 9.73 -16.93
CA ILE A 57 0.22 8.78 -17.95
C ILE A 57 -1.31 8.70 -17.84
N HIS A 58 -1.98 8.78 -18.99
CA HIS A 58 -3.44 8.75 -19.10
C HIS A 58 -3.91 7.39 -19.64
N ALA A 59 -5.16 7.05 -19.37
CA ALA A 59 -5.78 5.87 -19.97
C ALA A 59 -5.91 6.02 -21.50
N GLU A 60 -5.76 4.90 -22.22
CA GLU A 60 -6.12 4.81 -23.63
C GLU A 60 -7.65 4.72 -23.76
N GLY A 61 -8.26 5.50 -24.66
CA GLY A 61 -9.72 5.45 -24.90
C GLY A 61 -10.52 6.70 -24.53
N GLY A 62 -9.95 7.91 -24.69
CA GLY A 62 -10.69 9.18 -24.66
C GLY A 62 -10.98 9.76 -23.28
N ASN A 63 -10.94 8.94 -22.21
CA ASN A 63 -11.08 9.44 -20.86
C ASN A 63 -9.72 9.99 -20.36
N ARG A 64 -9.63 11.29 -20.04
CA ARG A 64 -8.39 11.96 -19.56
C ARG A 64 -8.03 11.60 -18.11
N GLU A 65 -8.41 10.41 -17.64
CA GLU A 65 -8.09 9.94 -16.30
C GLU A 65 -6.59 9.64 -16.20
N LYS A 66 -5.94 10.20 -15.19
CA LYS A 66 -4.51 9.96 -14.91
C LYS A 66 -4.38 8.63 -14.17
N LEU A 67 -3.70 7.68 -14.80
CA LEU A 67 -3.40 6.37 -14.24
C LEU A 67 -2.16 6.41 -13.35
N LEU A 68 -1.09 7.05 -13.85
CA LEU A 68 0.14 7.26 -13.10
C LEU A 68 0.45 8.75 -13.11
N LYS A 69 0.85 9.30 -11.96
CA LYS A 69 1.13 10.72 -11.82
C LYS A 69 2.27 10.94 -10.84
N ILE A 70 3.20 11.83 -11.19
CA ILE A 70 4.20 12.31 -10.25
C ILE A 70 3.55 13.38 -9.36
N VAL A 71 3.64 13.19 -8.04
CA VAL A 71 3.11 14.12 -7.04
C VAL A 71 4.23 14.91 -6.37
N LYS A 72 3.88 16.09 -5.86
CA LYS A 72 4.81 16.94 -5.11
C LYS A 72 5.10 16.33 -3.73
N ASN A 73 6.34 16.52 -3.29
CA ASN A 73 6.77 16.24 -1.92
C ASN A 73 6.19 17.25 -0.92
N PRO A 74 6.14 16.91 0.39
CA PRO A 74 6.41 15.61 1.00
C PRO A 74 5.25 14.61 0.84
N VAL A 75 5.55 13.32 0.97
CA VAL A 75 4.55 12.25 0.79
C VAL A 75 3.42 12.29 1.83
N THR A 76 3.71 12.83 3.01
CA THR A 76 2.76 13.01 4.12
C THR A 76 1.55 13.85 3.77
N ARG A 77 1.66 14.77 2.80
CA ARG A 77 0.52 15.58 2.33
C ARG A 77 -0.58 14.75 1.67
N HIS A 78 -0.25 13.54 1.22
CA HIS A 78 -1.20 12.65 0.56
C HIS A 78 -1.78 11.59 1.50
N PHE A 79 -1.41 11.62 2.79
CA PHE A 79 -1.95 10.70 3.78
C PHE A 79 -3.36 11.14 4.24
N PRO A 80 -4.25 10.20 4.55
CA PRO A 80 -5.51 10.50 5.20
C PRO A 80 -5.25 11.10 6.58
N ILE A 81 -6.17 11.97 6.98
CA ILE A 81 -6.10 12.68 8.26
C ILE A 81 -6.23 11.66 9.39
N GLY A 82 -5.33 11.72 10.38
CA GLY A 82 -5.36 10.84 11.55
C GLY A 82 -4.92 9.40 11.31
N ALA A 83 -4.45 9.05 10.10
CA ALA A 83 -4.06 7.69 9.77
C ALA A 83 -2.70 7.30 10.39
N PRO A 84 -2.60 6.20 11.15
CA PRO A 84 -1.33 5.75 11.69
C PRO A 84 -0.37 5.31 10.59
N VAL A 85 0.91 5.67 10.74
CA VAL A 85 1.96 5.31 9.77
C VAL A 85 2.87 4.23 10.33
N ILE A 86 2.71 3.03 9.79
CA ILE A 86 3.36 1.81 10.26
C ILE A 86 4.40 1.37 9.23
N THR A 87 5.65 1.28 9.66
CA THR A 87 6.79 0.89 8.82
C THR A 87 7.17 -0.55 9.04
N MET A 88 7.27 -1.31 7.94
CA MET A 88 7.72 -2.69 7.98
C MET A 88 9.25 -2.73 7.96
N SER A 89 9.86 -3.27 9.01
CA SER A 89 11.31 -3.46 9.06
C SER A 89 11.65 -4.79 9.73
N PHE A 90 12.50 -5.57 9.08
CA PHE A 90 13.01 -6.84 9.62
C PHE A 90 13.76 -6.63 10.95
N SER A 91 14.53 -5.54 11.06
CA SER A 91 15.32 -5.22 12.25
C SER A 91 14.50 -4.57 13.38
N SER A 92 13.17 -4.56 13.29
CA SER A 92 12.35 -4.04 14.39
C SER A 92 12.40 -4.97 15.60
N LYS A 93 12.40 -4.38 16.80
CA LYS A 93 12.25 -5.12 18.07
C LYS A 93 10.83 -5.61 18.28
N GLU A 94 9.86 -4.92 17.69
CA GLU A 94 8.45 -5.26 17.81
C GLU A 94 8.08 -6.24 16.69
N GLN A 95 7.69 -7.45 17.08
CA GLN A 95 7.22 -8.47 16.16
C GLN A 95 5.71 -8.69 16.34
N ILE A 96 4.98 -8.66 15.23
CA ILE A 96 3.52 -8.83 15.22
C ILE A 96 3.11 -9.75 14.08
N LYS A 97 2.08 -10.57 14.29
CA LYS A 97 1.49 -11.33 13.19
C LYS A 97 0.72 -10.37 12.27
N PRO A 98 0.79 -10.53 10.93
CA PRO A 98 0.02 -9.70 10.00
C PRO A 98 -1.46 -9.54 10.36
N ILE A 99 -2.10 -10.63 10.80
CA ILE A 99 -3.52 -10.62 11.20
C ILE A 99 -3.78 -9.72 12.41
N GLN A 100 -2.92 -9.77 13.42
CA GLN A 100 -3.05 -8.93 14.62
C GLN A 100 -2.89 -7.45 14.26
N LEU A 101 -1.97 -7.13 13.35
CA LEU A 101 -1.80 -5.76 12.86
C LEU A 101 -3.06 -5.26 12.14
N ALA A 102 -3.69 -6.12 11.34
CA ALA A 102 -4.96 -5.80 10.68
C ALA A 102 -6.08 -5.61 11.70
N GLU A 103 -6.22 -6.51 12.67
CA GLU A 103 -7.23 -6.40 13.74
C GLU A 103 -7.06 -5.14 14.59
N GLU A 104 -5.84 -4.82 15.03
CA GLU A 104 -5.53 -3.60 15.80
C GLU A 104 -5.90 -2.32 15.07
N THR A 105 -5.84 -2.32 13.74
CA THR A 105 -6.11 -1.13 12.92
C THR A 105 -7.55 -1.07 12.41
N GLN A 106 -8.26 -2.20 12.35
CA GLN A 106 -9.60 -2.27 11.77
C GLN A 106 -10.70 -2.53 12.81
N LYS A 107 -10.38 -3.04 14.00
CA LYS A 107 -11.35 -3.34 15.07
C LYS A 107 -10.98 -2.58 16.37
N PRO A 108 -11.95 -2.06 17.12
CA PRO A 108 -13.40 -2.06 16.85
C PRO A 108 -13.84 -1.00 15.84
N ASN A 109 -13.05 0.07 15.66
CA ASN A 109 -13.37 1.17 14.75
C ASN A 109 -12.39 1.17 13.56
N PRO A 110 -12.88 0.95 12.33
CA PRO A 110 -12.03 0.98 11.14
C PRO A 110 -11.42 2.36 10.92
N GLN A 111 -10.08 2.41 10.82
CA GLN A 111 -9.35 3.61 10.46
C GLN A 111 -8.47 3.37 9.23
N SER A 112 -8.24 4.44 8.47
CA SER A 112 -7.26 4.42 7.38
C SER A 112 -5.87 4.19 7.96
N VAL A 113 -5.11 3.25 7.40
CA VAL A 113 -3.73 2.99 7.82
C VAL A 113 -2.78 3.18 6.66
N VAL A 114 -1.58 3.66 6.98
CA VAL A 114 -0.49 3.88 6.03
C VAL A 114 0.59 2.85 6.29
N ILE A 115 0.71 1.85 5.41
CA ILE A 115 1.74 0.82 5.54
C ILE A 115 2.90 1.13 4.61
N VAL A 116 4.09 1.23 5.22
CA VAL A 116 5.32 1.63 4.56
C VAL A 116 6.22 0.41 4.38
N ILE A 117 6.46 0.02 3.13
CA ILE A 117 7.26 -1.17 2.78
C ILE A 117 8.54 -0.76 2.03
N GLY A 118 9.66 -1.29 2.49
CA GLY A 118 10.97 -1.12 1.88
C GLY A 118 11.13 -1.94 0.59
N ALA A 119 11.12 -1.26 -0.55
CA ALA A 119 11.50 -1.85 -1.84
C ALA A 119 12.97 -1.51 -2.17
N LEU A 120 13.90 -2.04 -1.37
CA LEU A 120 15.34 -1.81 -1.49
C LEU A 120 16.04 -3.17 -1.61
N ALA A 121 17.09 -3.27 -2.44
CA ALA A 121 17.90 -4.49 -2.51
C ALA A 121 18.70 -4.70 -1.22
N HIS A 122 19.30 -3.61 -0.71
CA HIS A 122 19.99 -3.55 0.58
C HIS A 122 19.70 -2.19 1.24
N GLY A 123 19.78 -2.16 2.56
CA GLY A 123 19.57 -0.98 3.39
C GLY A 123 18.25 -1.01 4.17
N SER A 124 18.12 -0.07 5.10
CA SER A 124 16.94 0.05 5.94
C SER A 124 15.95 1.06 5.36
N VAL A 125 14.68 0.69 5.34
CA VAL A 125 13.60 1.62 4.97
C VAL A 125 13.41 2.71 6.03
N VAL A 126 13.72 2.38 7.29
CA VAL A 126 13.50 3.25 8.45
C VAL A 126 14.21 4.58 8.25
N ASP A 127 15.46 4.57 7.80
CA ASP A 127 16.26 5.79 7.59
C ASP A 127 15.63 6.77 6.60
N THR A 128 14.92 6.26 5.59
CA THR A 128 14.28 7.09 4.57
C THR A 128 12.93 7.67 4.99
N CYS A 129 12.36 7.17 6.09
CA CYS A 129 10.98 7.45 6.51
C CYS A 129 10.84 7.93 7.95
N LYS A 130 11.96 8.10 8.70
CA LYS A 130 11.96 8.56 10.10
C LYS A 130 11.08 9.79 10.34
N GLU A 131 11.01 10.68 9.36
CA GLU A 131 10.23 11.93 9.41
C GLU A 131 8.73 11.72 9.64
N PHE A 132 8.17 10.57 9.25
CA PHE A 132 6.73 10.32 9.32
C PHE A 132 6.35 8.93 9.84
N THR A 133 7.32 8.06 10.09
CA THR A 133 7.09 6.76 10.73
C THR A 133 6.70 6.96 12.19
N GLN A 134 5.57 6.37 12.61
CA GLN A 134 5.12 6.40 14.00
C GLN A 134 5.44 5.09 14.73
N ARG A 135 5.20 3.95 14.06
CA ARG A 135 5.47 2.61 14.59
C ARG A 135 6.27 1.81 13.57
N THR A 136 7.21 1.01 14.03
CA THR A 136 7.99 0.11 13.18
C THR A 136 7.79 -1.31 13.66
N VAL A 137 7.35 -2.21 12.80
CA VAL A 137 7.08 -3.61 13.17
C VAL A 137 7.75 -4.58 12.20
N SER A 138 8.05 -5.77 12.70
CA SER A 138 8.47 -6.93 11.93
C SER A 138 7.34 -7.95 11.88
N ILE A 139 7.08 -8.50 10.70
CA ILE A 139 6.03 -9.51 10.50
C ILE A 139 6.56 -10.95 10.44
N SER A 140 7.87 -11.14 10.48
CA SER A 140 8.50 -12.45 10.38
C SER A 140 9.91 -12.46 10.96
N ASN A 141 10.33 -13.64 11.44
CA ASN A 141 11.69 -13.91 11.91
C ASN A 141 12.71 -14.05 10.77
N PHE A 142 12.24 -14.07 9.52
CA PHE A 142 13.09 -14.19 8.35
C PHE A 142 13.00 -12.93 7.49
N PRO A 143 14.11 -12.54 6.82
CA PRO A 143 14.09 -11.43 5.88
C PRO A 143 13.16 -11.78 4.72
N LEU A 144 12.13 -10.97 4.52
CA LEU A 144 11.15 -11.13 3.43
C LEU A 144 11.45 -10.16 2.29
N SER A 145 11.16 -10.59 1.06
CA SER A 145 11.14 -9.66 -0.06
C SER A 145 9.98 -8.68 0.09
N ALA A 146 10.12 -7.47 -0.44
CA ALA A 146 9.07 -6.46 -0.39
C ALA A 146 7.73 -6.97 -0.97
N ALA A 147 7.79 -7.82 -1.99
CA ALA A 147 6.62 -8.46 -2.59
C ALA A 147 5.92 -9.42 -1.63
N GLN A 148 6.69 -10.26 -0.92
CA GLN A 148 6.16 -11.18 0.09
C GLN A 148 5.57 -10.44 1.29
N THR A 149 6.23 -9.35 1.75
CA THR A 149 5.68 -8.48 2.78
C THR A 149 4.36 -7.85 2.35
N CYS A 150 4.27 -7.34 1.11
CA CYS A 150 3.02 -6.83 0.58
C CYS A 150 1.95 -7.92 0.62
N ALA A 151 2.22 -9.09 0.02
CA ALA A 151 1.26 -10.19 -0.06
C ALA A 151 0.69 -10.59 1.30
N ARG A 152 1.56 -10.84 2.30
CA ARG A 152 1.11 -11.25 3.64
C ARG A 152 0.27 -10.19 4.36
N ILE A 153 0.63 -8.92 4.20
CA ILE A 153 -0.17 -7.82 4.76
C ILE A 153 -1.52 -7.74 4.06
N CYS A 154 -1.54 -7.80 2.73
CA CYS A 154 -2.78 -7.77 1.96
C CYS A 154 -3.74 -8.90 2.39
N THR A 155 -3.23 -10.14 2.45
CA THR A 155 -4.00 -11.31 2.87
C THR A 155 -4.56 -11.15 4.29
N ALA A 156 -3.76 -10.63 5.23
CA ALA A 156 -4.24 -10.39 6.58
C ALA A 156 -5.38 -9.35 6.65
N PHE A 157 -5.28 -8.27 5.89
CA PHE A 157 -6.34 -7.27 5.81
C PHE A 157 -7.59 -7.84 5.10
N GLU A 158 -7.41 -8.65 4.06
CA GLU A 158 -8.48 -9.36 3.36
C GLU A 158 -9.28 -10.29 4.30
N GLU A 159 -8.58 -11.04 5.16
CA GLU A 159 -9.17 -11.92 6.17
C GLU A 159 -9.97 -11.13 7.21
N VAL A 160 -9.41 -10.05 7.77
CA VAL A 160 -10.10 -9.23 8.80
C VAL A 160 -11.34 -8.53 8.24
N TRP A 161 -11.30 -8.16 6.96
CA TRP A 161 -12.43 -7.54 6.28
C TRP A 161 -13.45 -8.55 5.72
N CYS A 162 -13.22 -9.85 5.88
CA CYS A 162 -14.11 -10.91 5.40
C CYS A 162 -14.48 -10.73 3.92
N VAL A 163 -13.51 -10.34 3.08
CA VAL A 163 -13.80 -9.93 1.69
C VAL A 163 -14.40 -11.08 0.88
N GLU A 164 -13.95 -12.30 1.14
CA GLU A 164 -14.43 -13.50 0.45
C GLU A 164 -15.89 -13.84 0.80
N ASP A 165 -16.35 -13.46 2.00
CA ASP A 165 -17.72 -13.70 2.47
C ASP A 165 -18.75 -12.78 1.78
N ILE A 166 -18.28 -11.70 1.13
CA ILE A 166 -19.15 -10.76 0.41
C ILE A 166 -19.82 -11.44 -0.81
N LEU A 167 -19.17 -12.45 -1.41
CA LEU A 167 -19.70 -13.17 -2.58
C LEU A 167 -20.55 -14.39 -2.21
N SER A 168 -20.43 -14.92 -0.99
CA SER A 168 -21.11 -16.14 -0.57
C SER A 168 -22.57 -15.92 -0.14
N GLY A 169 -23.04 -14.66 -0.08
CA GLY A 169 -24.42 -14.35 0.32
C GLY A 169 -24.74 -14.73 1.77
N VAL A 170 -23.73 -15.09 2.56
CA VAL A 170 -23.89 -15.32 3.99
C VAL A 170 -23.99 -13.95 4.65
N LYS A 171 -25.23 -13.47 4.80
CA LYS A 171 -25.54 -12.47 5.81
C LYS A 171 -25.14 -13.07 7.15
N THR A 172 -23.97 -12.71 7.67
CA THR A 172 -23.70 -12.90 9.09
C THR A 172 -24.78 -12.12 9.81
N GLN A 173 -25.75 -12.84 10.38
CA GLN A 173 -26.67 -12.28 11.34
C GLN A 173 -25.79 -11.76 12.47
N ILE A 174 -25.63 -10.45 12.55
CA ILE A 174 -25.20 -9.81 13.78
C ILE A 174 -26.45 -9.83 14.66
N GLU A 175 -26.59 -10.91 15.43
CA GLU A 175 -27.53 -10.98 16.54
C GLU A 175 -27.08 -10.00 17.62
N THR A 176 -28.00 -9.07 17.92
CA THR A 176 -28.23 -8.25 19.12
C THR A 176 -27.11 -7.36 19.68
#